data_AF-A0A2E0KIF6-F1
#
_entry.id   AF-A0A2E0KIF6-F1
#
_cell.length_a   1.000
_cell.length_b   1.000
_cell.length_c   1.000
_cell.angle_alpha   90.00
_cell.angle_beta   90.00
_cell.angle_gamma   90.00
#
_symmetry.space_group_name_H-M   'P 1'
#
loop_
_entity.id
_entity.type
_entity.pdbx_description
1 polymer ?
#
loop_
_entity_poly.entity_id
_entity_poly.type
_entity_poly.pdbx_seq_one_letter_code
_entity_poly.pdbx_strand_id
1 'polypeptide(L)'
;MKGESMSDNEQSNPTSSEISFKDIPFNSYKIFFICLIGVTFANLDHSIFILVSEKFQSDFGWSLTDVGWFVAITFFISGILCTQVGVLTDRIGRRKSLLWSTFLTPIFVAFLAIAPNTISVLIARTLGFTAAGAQSPITLTTVTESSPPRFRGLFTGILQIGFPLGWFFASILVAFMIDELGINWRYTFLLALLFLPYGWIIYKYLPESEAWLKSQASKASDEPSISTMVLFQEKWRRKTLLLFTGQFLYAFAYGSTLMLVLYFTQERG
;
A
#
# COMPACT_ATOMS: atom_id res chain seq x y z
N MET A 1 -46.26 -53.06 3.61
CA MET A 1 -46.86 -52.02 2.75
C MET A 1 -47.28 -50.85 3.63
N LYS A 2 -46.70 -49.66 3.40
CA LYS A 2 -47.20 -48.28 3.68
C LYS A 2 -47.85 -47.98 5.04
N GLY A 3 -47.54 -46.91 5.79
CA GLY A 3 -46.76 -45.70 5.55
C GLY A 3 -46.57 -44.96 6.90
N GLU A 4 -45.42 -44.31 7.10
CA GLU A 4 -45.27 -42.84 7.12
C GLU A 4 -46.21 -42.07 8.05
N SER A 5 -45.67 -41.55 9.15
CA SER A 5 -45.84 -40.15 9.61
C SER A 5 -44.94 -39.90 10.81
N MET A 6 -43.63 -39.87 10.58
CA MET A 6 -42.70 -39.27 11.55
C MET A 6 -42.50 -37.84 11.05
N SER A 7 -43.26 -36.94 11.66
CA SER A 7 -43.30 -35.51 11.35
C SER A 7 -41.90 -34.92 11.31
N ASP A 8 -41.55 -34.39 10.14
CA ASP A 8 -40.42 -33.52 9.89
C ASP A 8 -40.40 -32.39 10.92
N ASN A 9 -39.50 -32.51 11.90
CA ASN A 9 -39.08 -31.38 12.71
C ASN A 9 -37.81 -30.83 12.05
N GLU A 10 -37.96 -30.30 10.83
CA GLU A 10 -37.03 -29.32 10.29
C GLU A 10 -37.15 -28.07 11.17
N GLN A 11 -36.39 -28.08 12.26
CA GLN A 11 -35.94 -26.87 12.90
C GLN A 11 -35.22 -26.07 11.82
N SER A 12 -35.95 -25.12 11.24
CA SER A 12 -35.44 -23.99 10.50
C SER A 12 -34.21 -23.46 11.23
N ASN A 13 -33.03 -23.81 10.72
CA ASN A 13 -31.80 -23.09 10.99
C ASN A 13 -32.14 -21.61 10.84
N PRO A 14 -31.84 -20.74 11.81
CA PRO A 14 -32.00 -19.31 11.60
C PRO A 14 -31.09 -18.96 10.43
N THR A 15 -31.71 -18.79 9.27
CA THR A 15 -31.10 -18.36 8.03
C THR A 15 -30.24 -17.17 8.38
N SER A 16 -28.94 -17.32 8.12
CA SER A 16 -27.94 -16.28 8.05
C SER A 16 -28.60 -14.92 7.81
N SER A 17 -28.82 -14.16 8.89
CA SER A 17 -29.39 -12.82 8.82
C SER A 17 -28.57 -12.08 7.77
N GLU A 18 -29.19 -11.77 6.62
CA GLU A 18 -28.50 -11.16 5.50
C GLU A 18 -28.01 -9.79 5.96
N ILE A 19 -26.76 -9.72 6.44
CA ILE A 19 -26.14 -8.47 6.85
C ILE A 19 -26.25 -7.54 5.64
N SER A 20 -27.04 -6.49 5.77
CA SER A 20 -27.30 -5.50 4.74
C SER A 20 -26.27 -4.38 4.87
N PHE A 21 -26.08 -3.59 3.80
CA PHE A 21 -25.15 -2.45 3.84
C PHE A 21 -25.47 -1.44 4.95
N LYS A 22 -26.74 -1.37 5.40
CA LYS A 22 -27.18 -0.50 6.48
C LYS A 22 -26.72 -0.96 7.87
N ASP A 23 -26.37 -2.23 8.03
CA ASP A 23 -25.97 -2.81 9.32
C ASP A 23 -24.46 -2.67 9.58
N ILE A 24 -23.72 -2.11 8.61
CA ILE A 24 -22.28 -1.88 8.74
C ILE A 24 -22.07 -0.68 9.67
N PRO A 25 -21.28 -0.82 10.74
CA PRO A 25 -21.09 0.26 11.68
C PRO A 25 -20.38 1.44 10.99
N PHE A 26 -20.81 2.65 11.31
CA PHE A 26 -20.31 3.89 10.71
C PHE A 26 -18.78 4.03 10.83
N ASN A 27 -18.18 3.48 11.88
CA ASN A 27 -16.74 3.47 12.07
C ASN A 27 -15.99 2.66 11.00
N SER A 28 -16.56 1.56 10.47
CA SER A 28 -15.92 0.79 9.40
C SER A 28 -15.82 1.61 8.11
N TYR A 29 -16.86 2.38 7.77
CA TYR A 29 -16.81 3.30 6.64
C TYR A 29 -15.79 4.41 6.84
N LYS A 30 -15.71 5.00 8.05
CA LYS A 30 -14.68 6.01 8.35
C LYS A 30 -13.27 5.46 8.17
N ILE A 31 -12.99 4.30 8.77
CA ILE A 31 -11.69 3.64 8.66
C ILE A 31 -11.38 3.34 7.19
N PHE A 32 -12.35 2.82 6.45
CA PHE A 32 -12.22 2.56 5.03
C PHE A 32 -11.85 3.82 4.23
N PHE A 33 -12.56 4.94 4.41
CA PHE A 33 -12.26 6.17 3.66
C PHE A 33 -10.92 6.77 4.02
N ILE A 34 -10.52 6.73 5.30
CA ILE A 34 -9.17 7.11 5.73
C ILE A 34 -8.17 6.23 4.98
N CYS A 35 -8.29 4.92 5.11
CA CYS A 35 -7.44 3.95 4.41
C CYS A 35 -7.36 4.17 2.89
N LEU A 36 -8.49 4.44 2.23
CA LEU A 36 -8.56 4.74 0.80
C LEU A 36 -7.79 6.01 0.43
N ILE A 37 -7.99 7.10 1.16
CA ILE A 37 -7.25 8.35 0.96
C ILE A 37 -5.75 8.12 1.14
N GLY A 38 -5.37 7.35 2.17
CA GLY A 38 -3.97 6.99 2.42
C GLY A 38 -3.34 6.23 1.25
N VAL A 39 -4.05 5.23 0.69
CA VAL A 39 -3.57 4.46 -0.48
C VAL A 39 -3.48 5.35 -1.72
N THR A 40 -4.46 6.24 -1.93
CA THR A 40 -4.43 7.21 -3.03
C THR A 40 -3.20 8.09 -2.95
N PHE A 41 -2.90 8.65 -1.78
CA PHE A 41 -1.73 9.50 -1.59
C PHE A 41 -0.41 8.73 -1.75
N ALA A 42 -0.28 7.55 -1.17
CA ALA A 42 0.91 6.73 -1.36
C ALA A 42 1.20 6.41 -2.84
N ASN A 43 0.14 6.20 -3.63
CA ASN A 43 0.28 5.97 -5.07
C ASN A 43 0.53 7.27 -5.85
N LEU A 44 -0.07 8.39 -5.45
CA LEU A 44 0.15 9.69 -6.08
C LEU A 44 1.65 10.05 -6.11
N ASP A 45 2.36 9.92 -4.99
CA ASP A 45 3.81 10.18 -4.92
C ASP A 45 4.61 9.26 -5.84
N HIS A 46 4.21 7.98 -5.89
CA HIS A 46 4.85 7.01 -6.77
C HIS A 46 4.66 7.36 -8.24
N SER A 47 3.45 7.78 -8.63
CA SER A 47 3.10 8.20 -9.97
C SER A 47 3.81 9.47 -10.41
N ILE A 48 3.90 10.51 -9.56
CA ILE A 48 4.65 11.74 -9.86
C ILE A 48 6.08 11.41 -10.27
N PHE A 49 6.75 10.55 -9.51
CA PHE A 49 8.12 10.15 -9.81
C PHE A 49 8.25 9.50 -11.20
N ILE A 50 7.31 8.62 -11.56
CA ILE A 50 7.32 7.94 -12.87
C ILE A 50 7.06 8.94 -14.00
N LEU A 51 6.06 9.81 -13.85
CA LEU A 51 5.69 10.81 -14.86
C LEU A 51 6.82 11.82 -15.13
N VAL A 52 7.64 12.12 -14.11
CA VAL A 52 8.74 13.07 -14.22
C VAL A 52 10.09 12.39 -14.51
N SER A 53 10.12 11.06 -14.65
CA SER A 53 11.36 10.28 -14.85
C SER A 53 12.13 10.66 -16.12
N GLU A 54 11.46 11.11 -17.18
CA GLU A 54 12.10 11.63 -18.39
C GLU A 54 12.88 12.93 -18.12
N LYS A 55 12.40 13.78 -17.20
CA LYS A 55 13.11 15.01 -16.81
C LYS A 55 14.40 14.68 -16.04
N PHE A 56 14.41 13.60 -15.24
CA PHE A 56 15.65 13.11 -14.61
C PHE A 56 16.68 12.68 -15.66
N GLN A 57 16.26 12.07 -16.77
CA GLN A 57 17.17 11.72 -17.86
C GLN A 57 17.85 12.97 -18.44
N SER A 58 17.08 14.04 -18.66
CA SER A 58 17.61 15.29 -19.20
C SER A 58 18.55 16.04 -18.24
N ASP A 59 18.26 16.05 -16.93
CA ASP A 59 18.99 16.85 -15.94
C ASP A 59 20.27 16.15 -15.45
N PHE A 60 20.23 14.81 -15.32
CA PHE A 60 21.37 14.00 -14.85
C PHE A 60 22.13 13.30 -15.98
N GLY A 61 21.67 13.40 -17.23
CA GLY A 61 22.28 12.74 -18.39
C GLY A 61 22.17 11.21 -18.33
N TRP A 62 21.13 10.68 -17.70
CA TRP A 62 20.94 9.22 -17.58
C TRP A 62 20.57 8.60 -18.92
N SER A 63 21.20 7.48 -19.26
CA SER A 63 20.71 6.62 -20.35
C SER A 63 19.46 5.86 -19.93
N LEU A 64 18.71 5.32 -20.88
CA LEU A 64 17.56 4.46 -20.62
C LEU A 64 17.93 3.26 -19.73
N THR A 65 19.14 2.71 -19.95
CA THR A 65 19.70 1.60 -19.18
C THR A 65 19.95 2.01 -17.72
N ASP A 66 20.41 3.24 -17.48
CA ASP A 66 20.64 3.75 -16.12
C ASP A 66 19.34 3.93 -15.35
N VAL A 67 18.26 4.38 -16.02
CA VAL A 67 16.92 4.47 -15.44
C VAL A 67 16.42 3.08 -15.06
N GLY A 68 16.62 2.08 -15.94
CA GLY A 68 16.28 0.69 -15.66
C GLY A 68 17.01 0.14 -14.43
N TRP A 69 18.33 0.35 -14.34
CA TRP A 69 19.13 -0.03 -13.17
C TRP A 69 18.69 0.71 -11.91
N PHE A 70 18.42 2.00 -12.00
CA PHE A 70 17.94 2.81 -10.89
C PHE A 70 16.63 2.25 -10.31
N VAL A 71 15.66 1.94 -11.17
CA VAL A 71 14.39 1.33 -10.77
C VAL A 71 14.64 -0.04 -10.16
N ALA A 72 15.43 -0.90 -10.80
CA ALA A 72 15.71 -2.24 -10.29
C ALA A 72 16.36 -2.21 -8.89
N ILE A 73 17.37 -1.36 -8.68
CA ILE A 73 18.05 -1.20 -7.39
C ILE A 73 17.09 -0.66 -6.33
N THR A 74 16.28 0.36 -6.68
CA THR A 74 15.28 0.92 -5.77
C THR A 74 14.30 -0.15 -5.30
N PHE A 75 13.75 -0.95 -6.21
CA PHE A 75 12.80 -2.02 -5.88
C PHE A 75 13.47 -3.13 -5.05
N PHE A 76 14.70 -3.52 -5.39
CA PHE A 76 15.43 -4.55 -4.67
C PHE A 76 15.71 -4.15 -3.22
N ILE A 77 16.29 -2.96 -3.01
CA ILE A 77 16.59 -2.46 -1.65
C ILE A 77 15.29 -2.22 -0.88
N SER A 78 14.28 -1.61 -1.50
CA SER A 78 13.00 -1.37 -0.84
C SER A 78 12.27 -2.65 -0.47
N GLY A 79 12.38 -3.72 -1.26
CA GLY A 79 11.82 -5.03 -0.91
C GLY A 79 12.45 -5.63 0.37
N ILE A 80 13.77 -5.52 0.50
CA ILE A 80 14.49 -5.94 1.71
C ILE A 80 14.06 -5.09 2.90
N LEU A 81 14.07 -3.76 2.76
CA LEU A 81 13.71 -2.84 3.85
C LEU A 81 12.24 -2.98 4.26
N CYS A 82 11.32 -3.12 3.30
CA CYS A 82 9.90 -3.28 3.58
C CYS A 82 9.62 -4.56 4.38
N THR A 83 10.39 -5.62 4.15
CA THR A 83 10.30 -6.85 4.96
C THR A 83 10.65 -6.56 6.42
N GLN A 84 11.73 -5.80 6.68
CA GLN A 84 12.14 -5.43 8.04
C GLN A 84 11.14 -4.46 8.70
N VAL A 85 10.64 -3.48 7.95
CA VAL A 85 9.64 -2.52 8.42
C VAL A 85 8.30 -3.21 8.70
N GLY A 86 7.94 -4.24 7.94
CA GLY A 86 6.78 -5.08 8.21
C GLY A 86 6.88 -5.80 9.56
N VAL A 87 8.03 -6.43 9.84
CA VAL A 87 8.29 -7.06 11.15
C VAL A 87 8.25 -6.04 12.29
N LEU A 88 8.82 -4.85 12.06
CA LEU A 88 8.77 -3.76 13.04
C LEU A 88 7.33 -3.33 13.30
N THR A 89 6.50 -3.27 12.24
CA THR A 89 5.10 -2.86 12.32
C THR A 89 4.25 -3.78 13.18
N ASP A 90 4.48 -5.08 13.10
CA ASP A 90 3.80 -6.04 13.97
C ASP A 90 4.15 -5.86 15.45
N ARG A 91 5.32 -5.29 15.76
CA ARG A 91 5.74 -4.99 17.13
C ARG A 91 5.21 -3.66 17.65
N ILE A 92 5.28 -2.59 16.85
CA ILE A 92 4.94 -1.22 17.31
C ILE A 92 3.43 -0.92 17.24
N GLY A 93 2.67 -1.69 16.47
CA GLY A 93 1.24 -1.50 16.29
C GLY A 93 0.89 -0.90 14.93
N ARG A 94 -0.33 -1.17 14.46
CA ARG A 94 -0.77 -0.82 13.11
C ARG A 94 -0.98 0.68 12.98
N ARG A 95 -1.61 1.31 13.97
CA ARG A 95 -1.86 2.77 13.95
C ARG A 95 -0.56 3.55 13.99
N LYS A 96 0.36 3.18 14.88
CA LYS A 96 1.66 3.87 15.00
C LYS A 96 2.47 3.72 13.72
N SER A 97 2.58 2.51 13.16
CA SER A 97 3.27 2.31 11.89
C SER A 97 2.67 3.13 10.76
N LEU A 98 1.33 3.15 10.65
CA LEU A 98 0.66 3.94 9.61
C LEU A 98 1.01 5.42 9.73
N LEU A 99 1.05 5.97 10.96
CA LEU A 99 1.45 7.35 11.21
C LEU A 99 2.90 7.60 10.81
N TRP A 100 3.84 6.78 11.27
CA TRP A 100 5.25 6.93 10.94
C TRP A 100 5.47 6.87 9.42
N SER A 101 4.87 5.89 8.73
CA SER A 101 4.91 5.81 7.27
C SER A 101 4.31 7.03 6.58
N THR A 102 3.17 7.55 7.08
CA THR A 102 2.51 8.73 6.50
C THR A 102 3.33 10.00 6.66
N PHE A 103 4.09 10.14 7.76
CA PHE A 103 4.96 11.30 7.97
C PHE A 103 6.31 11.17 7.27
N LEU A 104 6.91 9.99 7.26
CA LEU A 104 8.24 9.77 6.69
C LEU A 104 8.23 9.81 5.15
N THR A 105 7.20 9.24 4.52
CA THR A 105 7.07 9.24 3.05
C THR A 105 7.21 10.65 2.45
N PRO A 106 6.40 11.65 2.83
CA PRO A 106 6.46 12.98 2.22
C PRO A 106 7.74 13.73 2.56
N ILE A 107 8.40 13.45 3.69
CA ILE A 107 9.70 14.05 4.03
C ILE A 107 10.78 13.56 3.05
N PHE A 108 10.84 12.26 2.81
CA PHE A 108 11.80 11.68 1.86
C PHE A 108 11.48 12.06 0.42
N VAL A 109 10.19 12.14 0.06
CA VAL A 109 9.77 12.59 -1.27
C VAL A 109 10.10 14.06 -1.48
N ALA A 110 9.84 14.94 -0.52
CA ALA A 110 10.21 16.35 -0.61
C ALA A 110 11.72 16.56 -0.74
N PHE A 111 12.54 15.67 -0.17
CA PHE A 111 13.99 15.71 -0.34
C PHE A 111 14.44 15.50 -1.80
N LEU A 112 13.63 14.85 -2.64
CA LEU A 112 13.90 14.72 -4.08
C LEU A 112 13.93 16.07 -4.79
N ALA A 113 13.21 17.09 -4.29
CA ALA A 113 13.19 18.42 -4.89
C ALA A 113 14.58 19.10 -4.85
N ILE A 114 15.37 18.80 -3.81
CA ILE A 114 16.68 19.42 -3.58
C ILE A 114 17.85 18.45 -3.83
N ALA A 115 17.59 17.23 -4.29
CA ALA A 115 18.61 16.22 -4.48
C ALA A 115 19.63 16.65 -5.57
N PRO A 116 20.94 16.72 -5.27
CA PRO A 116 21.94 17.24 -6.20
C PRO A 116 22.57 16.17 -7.10
N ASN A 117 22.49 14.89 -6.72
CA ASN A 117 23.14 13.80 -7.43
C ASN A 117 22.29 12.52 -7.44
N THR A 118 22.62 11.59 -8.34
CA THR A 118 21.94 10.30 -8.51
C THR A 118 21.83 9.49 -7.22
N ILE A 119 22.88 9.52 -6.38
CA ILE A 119 22.93 8.76 -5.14
C ILE A 119 21.92 9.32 -4.12
N SER A 120 21.84 10.64 -3.98
CA SER A 120 20.84 11.29 -3.13
C SER A 120 19.42 10.99 -3.59
N VAL A 121 19.18 11.01 -4.91
CA VAL A 121 17.88 10.62 -5.49
C VAL A 121 17.56 9.17 -5.15
N LEU A 122 18.53 8.25 -5.31
CA LEU A 122 18.36 6.83 -5.02
C LEU A 122 18.03 6.57 -3.54
N ILE A 123 18.77 7.20 -2.62
CA ILE A 123 18.55 7.06 -1.18
C ILE A 123 17.17 7.59 -0.81
N ALA A 124 16.85 8.82 -1.20
CA ALA A 124 15.56 9.45 -0.90
C ALA A 124 14.40 8.65 -1.48
N ARG A 125 14.54 8.19 -2.72
CA ARG A 125 13.51 7.39 -3.39
C ARG A 125 13.31 6.05 -2.72
N THR A 126 14.39 5.35 -2.37
CA THR A 126 14.34 4.04 -1.71
C THR A 126 13.69 4.15 -0.33
N LEU A 127 14.07 5.15 0.47
CA LEU A 127 13.49 5.36 1.80
C LEU A 127 12.02 5.77 1.72
N GLY A 128 11.67 6.71 0.83
CA GLY A 128 10.29 7.12 0.61
C GLY A 128 9.41 5.98 0.09
N PHE A 129 9.92 5.19 -0.88
CA PHE A 129 9.19 4.04 -1.42
C PHE A 129 9.03 2.91 -0.40
N THR A 130 10.03 2.69 0.45
CA THR A 130 9.92 1.75 1.58
C THR A 130 8.86 2.20 2.59
N ALA A 131 8.86 3.48 2.96
CA ALA A 131 7.89 4.03 3.91
C ALA A 131 6.45 3.93 3.38
N ALA A 132 6.24 4.26 2.09
CA ALA A 132 4.96 4.11 1.40
C ALA A 132 4.55 2.65 1.23
N GLY A 133 5.50 1.76 0.89
CA GLY A 133 5.26 0.33 0.70
C GLY A 133 4.79 -0.37 1.96
N ALA A 134 5.27 0.04 3.13
CA ALA A 134 4.79 -0.44 4.42
C ALA A 134 3.32 -0.06 4.69
N GLN A 135 2.82 1.02 4.09
CA GLN A 135 1.45 1.51 4.30
C GLN A 135 0.40 0.58 3.69
N SER A 136 0.69 -0.03 2.53
CA SER A 136 -0.22 -0.90 1.78
C SER A 136 -0.73 -2.11 2.60
N PRO A 137 0.13 -2.98 3.18
CA PRO A 137 -0.34 -4.12 3.97
C PRO A 137 -1.04 -3.68 5.26
N ILE A 138 -0.62 -2.58 5.89
CA ILE A 138 -1.26 -2.05 7.11
C ILE A 138 -2.68 -1.62 6.81
N THR A 139 -2.86 -0.86 5.74
CA THR A 139 -4.15 -0.35 5.32
C THR A 139 -5.10 -1.50 4.95
N LEU A 140 -4.62 -2.45 4.15
CA LEU A 140 -5.39 -3.63 3.77
C LEU A 140 -5.85 -4.43 4.99
N THR A 141 -4.95 -4.67 5.95
CA THR A 141 -5.25 -5.40 7.19
C THR A 141 -6.27 -4.63 8.03
N THR A 142 -6.07 -3.32 8.21
CA THR A 142 -6.94 -2.46 9.03
C THR A 142 -8.36 -2.40 8.46
N VAL A 143 -8.51 -2.28 7.13
CA VAL A 143 -9.81 -2.34 6.47
C VAL A 143 -10.45 -3.71 6.63
N THR A 144 -9.68 -4.79 6.43
CA THR A 144 -10.19 -6.17 6.55
C THR A 144 -10.68 -6.49 7.96
N GLU A 145 -9.96 -6.03 8.98
CA GLU A 145 -10.31 -6.24 10.39
C GLU A 145 -11.51 -5.40 10.81
N SER A 146 -11.60 -4.16 10.33
CA SER A 146 -12.74 -3.28 10.61
C SER A 146 -14.02 -3.67 9.85
N SER A 147 -13.91 -4.46 8.77
CA SER A 147 -15.03 -4.81 7.90
C SER A 147 -15.72 -6.13 8.32
N PRO A 148 -17.07 -6.20 8.24
CA PRO A 148 -17.79 -7.44 8.49
C PRO A 148 -17.34 -8.57 7.54
N PRO A 149 -17.28 -9.84 7.99
CA PRO A 149 -16.73 -10.95 7.21
C PRO A 149 -17.28 -11.07 5.77
N ARG A 150 -18.59 -10.84 5.59
CA ARG A 150 -19.27 -10.89 4.28
C ARG A 150 -18.77 -9.83 3.30
N PHE A 151 -18.41 -8.64 3.78
CA PHE A 151 -18.06 -7.50 2.94
C PHE A 151 -16.56 -7.27 2.82
N ARG A 152 -15.71 -8.02 3.53
CA ARG A 152 -14.25 -7.87 3.49
C ARG A 152 -13.71 -7.79 2.06
N GLY A 153 -14.11 -8.71 1.18
CA GLY A 153 -13.65 -8.72 -0.21
C GLY A 153 -14.09 -7.49 -1.02
N LEU A 154 -15.28 -6.94 -0.73
CA LEU A 154 -15.76 -5.73 -1.39
C LEU A 154 -14.97 -4.51 -0.93
N PHE A 155 -14.82 -4.31 0.39
CA PHE A 155 -14.06 -3.18 0.92
C PHE A 155 -12.59 -3.22 0.49
N THR A 156 -11.94 -4.38 0.54
CA THR A 156 -10.55 -4.50 0.08
C THR A 156 -10.42 -4.38 -1.45
N GLY A 157 -11.43 -4.80 -2.21
CA GLY A 157 -11.48 -4.60 -3.66
C GLY A 157 -11.61 -3.12 -4.03
N ILE A 158 -12.55 -2.38 -3.40
CA ILE A 158 -12.72 -0.94 -3.62
C ILE A 158 -11.48 -0.18 -3.13
N LEU A 159 -10.81 -0.65 -2.06
CA LEU A 159 -9.55 -0.05 -1.59
C LEU A 159 -8.49 0.01 -2.70
N GLN A 160 -8.46 -0.97 -3.61
CA GLN A 160 -7.52 -0.98 -4.75
C GLN A 160 -7.77 0.16 -5.75
N ILE A 161 -8.97 0.76 -5.76
CA ILE A 161 -9.26 1.95 -6.58
C ILE A 161 -8.41 3.15 -6.14
N GLY A 162 -7.87 3.15 -4.92
CA GLY A 162 -6.89 4.15 -4.50
C GLY A 162 -5.67 4.19 -5.42
N PHE A 163 -5.30 3.06 -6.03
CA PHE A 163 -4.21 3.00 -7.00
C PHE A 163 -4.47 3.89 -8.24
N PRO A 164 -5.48 3.63 -9.09
CA PRO A 164 -5.74 4.48 -10.25
C PRO A 164 -6.14 5.91 -9.89
N LEU A 165 -6.77 6.14 -8.73
CA LEU A 165 -7.04 7.50 -8.25
C LEU A 165 -5.74 8.28 -8.02
N GLY A 166 -4.73 7.67 -7.40
CA GLY A 166 -3.43 8.29 -7.18
C GLY A 166 -2.77 8.71 -8.49
N TRP A 167 -2.76 7.81 -9.48
CA TRP A 167 -2.26 8.10 -10.83
C TRP A 167 -3.04 9.21 -11.53
N PHE A 168 -4.37 9.19 -11.44
CA PHE A 168 -5.22 10.21 -12.04
C PHE A 168 -4.93 11.61 -11.47
N PHE A 169 -4.88 11.74 -10.14
CA PHE A 169 -4.56 13.01 -9.51
C PHE A 169 -3.12 13.45 -9.78
N ALA A 170 -2.16 12.52 -9.77
CA ALA A 170 -0.78 12.82 -10.11
C ALA A 170 -0.64 13.39 -11.52
N SER A 171 -1.27 12.75 -12.52
CA SER A 171 -1.22 13.22 -13.91
C SER A 171 -1.78 14.64 -14.06
N ILE A 172 -2.93 14.94 -13.44
CA ILE A 172 -3.52 16.28 -13.48
C ILE A 172 -2.60 17.30 -12.82
N LEU A 173 -2.08 17.00 -11.64
CA LEU A 173 -1.23 17.93 -10.89
C LEU A 173 0.10 18.18 -11.60
N VAL A 174 0.72 17.14 -12.15
CA VAL A 174 1.99 17.27 -12.89
C VAL A 174 1.79 18.07 -14.17
N ALA A 175 0.75 17.76 -14.96
CA ALA A 175 0.44 18.52 -16.18
C ALA A 175 0.17 19.99 -15.87
N PHE A 176 -0.66 20.28 -14.85
CA PHE A 176 -0.96 21.65 -14.47
C PHE A 176 0.28 22.41 -13.95
N MET A 177 1.10 21.79 -13.11
CA MET A 177 2.30 22.45 -12.57
C MET A 177 3.38 22.70 -13.62
N ILE A 178 3.62 21.73 -14.50
CA ILE A 178 4.70 21.81 -15.48
C ILE A 178 4.24 22.58 -16.72
N ASP A 179 3.10 22.24 -17.30
CA ASP A 179 2.67 22.74 -18.61
C ASP A 179 1.94 24.09 -18.52
N GLU A 180 1.08 24.29 -17.51
CA GLU A 180 0.34 25.56 -17.36
C GLU A 180 1.10 26.60 -16.53
N LEU A 181 1.68 26.19 -15.40
CA LEU A 181 2.37 27.12 -14.49
C LEU A 181 3.87 27.29 -14.79
N GLY A 182 4.46 26.45 -15.63
CA GLY A 182 5.88 26.49 -15.96
C GLY A 182 6.80 26.24 -14.76
N ILE A 183 6.30 25.56 -13.72
CA ILE A 183 7.07 25.30 -12.50
C ILE A 183 8.15 24.25 -12.80
N ASN A 184 9.34 24.43 -12.22
CA ASN A 184 10.39 23.42 -12.32
C ASN A 184 9.88 22.08 -11.77
N TRP A 185 10.08 21.01 -12.54
CA TRP A 185 9.61 19.66 -12.24
C TRP A 185 10.05 19.18 -10.84
N ARG A 186 11.19 19.62 -10.33
CA ARG A 186 11.69 19.27 -8.98
C ARG A 186 10.72 19.68 -7.88
N TYR A 187 9.98 20.78 -8.06
CA TYR A 187 9.01 21.25 -7.06
C TYR A 187 7.70 20.45 -7.06
N THR A 188 7.44 19.60 -8.05
CA THR A 188 6.27 18.71 -8.03
C THR A 188 6.34 17.73 -6.86
N PHE A 189 7.54 17.35 -6.42
CA PHE A 189 7.74 16.51 -5.23
C PHE A 189 7.36 17.18 -3.91
N LEU A 190 7.27 18.51 -3.86
CA LEU A 190 6.78 19.21 -2.67
C LEU A 190 5.28 19.02 -2.45
N LEU A 191 4.53 18.59 -3.47
CA LEU A 191 3.11 18.21 -3.30
C LEU A 191 2.93 17.10 -2.27
N ALA A 192 3.92 16.22 -2.10
CA ALA A 192 3.87 15.18 -1.07
C ALA A 192 3.72 15.78 0.34
N LEU A 193 4.24 16.98 0.61
CA LEU A 193 4.09 17.65 1.90
C LEU A 193 2.64 17.99 2.23
N LEU A 194 1.74 18.07 1.24
CA LEU A 194 0.30 18.20 1.47
C LEU A 194 -0.27 17.00 2.22
N PHE A 195 0.46 15.88 2.31
CA PHE A 195 0.03 14.67 3.02
C PHE A 195 0.36 14.71 4.52
N LEU A 196 1.22 15.64 4.98
CA LEU A 196 1.51 15.83 6.40
C LEU A 196 0.26 16.11 7.25
N PRO A 197 -0.65 17.04 6.89
CA PRO A 197 -1.89 17.25 7.66
C PRO A 197 -2.80 16.02 7.65
N TYR A 198 -2.72 15.18 6.63
CA TYR A 198 -3.47 13.93 6.57
C TYR A 198 -3.00 12.92 7.63
N GLY A 199 -1.71 12.94 8.02
CA GLY A 199 -1.22 12.18 9.17
C GLY A 199 -1.93 12.54 10.48
N TRP A 200 -2.36 13.79 10.67
CA TRP A 200 -3.14 14.20 11.85
C TRP A 200 -4.55 13.60 11.85
N ILE A 201 -5.17 13.45 10.68
CA ILE A 201 -6.47 12.79 10.52
C ILE A 201 -6.36 11.31 10.94
N ILE A 202 -5.32 10.60 10.48
CA ILE A 202 -5.04 9.23 10.93
C ILE A 202 -4.88 9.19 12.45
N TYR A 203 -4.12 10.14 13.02
CA TYR A 203 -3.87 10.16 14.46
C TYR A 203 -5.18 10.34 15.22
N LYS A 204 -6.09 11.19 14.77
CA LYS A 204 -7.32 11.49 15.50
C LYS A 204 -8.40 10.42 15.36
N TYR A 205 -8.53 9.81 14.17
CA TYR A 205 -9.71 9.00 13.84
C TYR A 205 -9.44 7.51 13.68
N LEU A 206 -8.18 7.08 13.55
CA LEU A 206 -7.87 5.66 13.42
C LEU A 206 -7.66 5.02 14.80
N PRO A 207 -8.56 4.15 15.28
CA PRO A 207 -8.30 3.37 16.49
C PRO A 207 -7.20 2.34 16.24
N GLU A 208 -6.56 1.87 17.31
CA GLU A 208 -5.64 0.74 17.20
C GLU A 208 -6.44 -0.53 16.86
N SER A 209 -5.84 -1.42 16.05
CA SER A 209 -6.47 -2.68 15.63
C SER A 209 -6.83 -3.54 16.84
N GLU A 210 -8.09 -3.97 16.95
CA GLU A 210 -8.55 -4.88 17.99
C GLU A 210 -7.81 -6.22 17.96
N ALA A 211 -7.47 -6.71 16.76
CA ALA A 211 -6.69 -7.92 16.59
C ALA A 211 -5.25 -7.74 17.11
N TRP A 212 -4.66 -6.57 16.91
CA TRP A 212 -3.37 -6.23 17.52
C TRP A 212 -3.46 -6.20 19.04
N LEU A 213 -4.46 -5.52 19.60
CA LEU A 213 -4.68 -5.43 21.04
C LEU A 213 -4.87 -6.81 21.67
N LYS A 214 -5.67 -7.68 21.04
CA LYS A 214 -5.86 -9.09 21.47
C LYS A 214 -4.54 -9.86 21.41
N SER A 215 -3.76 -9.69 20.34
CA SER A 215 -2.43 -10.35 20.22
C SER A 215 -1.40 -9.84 21.23
N GLN A 216 -1.52 -8.59 21.68
CA GLN A 216 -0.66 -8.03 22.71
C GLN A 216 -1.09 -8.47 24.11
N ALA A 217 -2.40 -8.59 24.35
CA ALA A 217 -2.93 -9.15 25.59
C ALA A 217 -2.55 -10.64 25.75
N SER A 218 -2.56 -11.43 24.67
CA SER A 218 -2.09 -12.83 24.70
C SER A 218 -0.57 -12.96 24.83
N LYS A 219 0.21 -11.98 24.36
CA LYS A 219 1.67 -11.91 24.63
C LYS A 219 1.99 -11.65 26.11
N ALA A 220 1.08 -11.04 26.87
CA ALA A 220 1.25 -10.87 28.32
C ALA A 220 1.01 -12.20 29.08
N SER A 221 0.36 -13.18 28.45
CA SER A 221 0.18 -14.54 28.97
C SER A 221 1.12 -15.51 28.29
N ASP A 222 2.41 -15.52 28.64
CA ASP A 222 3.47 -16.55 28.44
C ASP A 222 3.49 -17.42 27.14
N GLU A 223 2.75 -17.07 26.10
CA GLU A 223 2.72 -17.79 24.82
C GLU A 223 3.88 -17.32 23.93
N PRO A 224 4.61 -18.26 23.29
CA PRO A 224 5.78 -17.93 22.51
C PRO A 224 5.42 -17.00 21.34
N SER A 225 6.13 -15.87 21.25
CA SER A 225 6.11 -14.95 20.13
C SER A 225 6.26 -15.73 18.81
N ILE A 226 5.21 -15.76 17.98
CA ILE A 226 5.21 -16.42 16.68
C ILE A 226 6.32 -15.80 15.82
N SER A 227 7.41 -16.53 15.64
CA SER A 227 8.56 -16.11 14.83
C SER A 227 8.21 -16.14 13.36
N THR A 228 8.73 -15.18 12.58
CA THR A 228 8.59 -15.18 11.10
C THR A 228 9.14 -16.44 10.45
N MET A 229 10.02 -17.17 11.14
CA MET A 229 10.51 -18.50 10.72
C MET A 229 9.41 -19.57 10.65
N VAL A 230 8.27 -19.38 11.31
CA VAL A 230 7.10 -20.27 11.18
C VAL A 230 6.60 -20.32 9.74
N LEU A 231 6.75 -19.24 8.97
CA LEU A 231 6.37 -19.18 7.55
C LEU A 231 7.22 -20.10 6.66
N PHE A 232 8.42 -20.49 7.12
CA PHE A 232 9.33 -21.39 6.41
C PHE A 232 9.30 -22.83 6.93
N GLN A 233 8.46 -23.14 7.92
CA GLN A 233 8.23 -24.52 8.37
C GLN A 233 7.58 -25.34 7.26
N GLU A 234 7.87 -26.64 7.22
CA GLU A 234 7.45 -27.58 6.17
C GLU A 234 5.95 -27.51 5.84
N LYS A 235 5.11 -27.28 6.86
CA LYS A 235 3.66 -27.13 6.74
C LYS A 235 3.23 -25.91 5.90
N TRP A 236 3.96 -24.80 5.98
CA TRP A 236 3.60 -23.52 5.34
C TRP A 236 4.53 -23.11 4.19
N ARG A 237 5.74 -23.68 4.13
CA ARG A 237 6.80 -23.34 3.16
C ARG A 237 6.31 -23.36 1.71
N ARG A 238 5.52 -24.35 1.30
CA ARG A 238 4.98 -24.42 -0.07
C ARG A 238 4.02 -23.27 -0.37
N LYS A 239 3.16 -22.90 0.58
CA LYS A 239 2.22 -21.79 0.42
C LYS A 239 2.95 -20.44 0.42
N THR A 240 3.92 -20.26 1.31
CA THR A 240 4.78 -19.07 1.36
C THR A 240 5.53 -18.88 0.05
N LEU A 241 6.13 -19.96 -0.48
CA LEU A 241 6.90 -19.90 -1.72
C LEU A 241 6.00 -19.67 -2.94
N LEU A 242 4.81 -20.27 -3.00
CA LEU A 242 3.83 -19.99 -4.04
C LEU A 242 3.33 -18.54 -4.00
N LEU A 243 3.01 -18.00 -2.82
CA LEU A 243 2.57 -16.61 -2.67
C LEU A 243 3.69 -15.62 -3.02
N PHE A 244 4.92 -15.91 -2.60
CA PHE A 244 6.08 -15.08 -2.93
C PHE A 244 6.36 -15.08 -4.43
N THR A 245 6.39 -16.25 -5.07
CA THR A 245 6.58 -16.37 -6.51
C THR A 245 5.44 -15.71 -7.29
N GLY A 246 4.20 -15.88 -6.85
CA GLY A 246 3.05 -15.21 -7.46
C GLY A 246 3.16 -13.69 -7.40
N GLN A 247 3.53 -13.15 -6.23
CA GLN A 247 3.73 -11.72 -6.06
C GLN A 247 4.92 -11.19 -6.87
N PHE A 248 6.01 -11.97 -6.96
CA PHE A 248 7.16 -11.63 -7.78
C PHE A 248 6.80 -11.57 -9.27
N LEU A 249 6.08 -12.58 -9.79
CA LEU A 249 5.63 -12.60 -11.18
C LEU A 249 4.66 -11.45 -11.49
N TYR A 250 3.75 -11.15 -10.55
CA TYR A 250 2.86 -10.00 -10.67
C TYR A 250 3.65 -8.68 -10.73
N ALA A 251 4.60 -8.47 -9.82
CA ALA A 251 5.43 -7.27 -9.81
C ALA A 251 6.30 -7.14 -11.07
N PHE A 252 6.83 -8.27 -11.56
CA PHE A 252 7.61 -8.32 -12.80
C PHE A 252 6.76 -7.94 -14.02
N ALA A 253 5.57 -8.53 -14.17
CA ALA A 253 4.63 -8.19 -15.24
C ALA A 253 4.17 -6.73 -15.17
N TYR A 254 3.96 -6.22 -13.96
CA TYR A 254 3.58 -4.83 -13.74
C TYR A 254 4.71 -3.86 -14.17
N GLY A 255 5.95 -4.10 -13.69
CA GLY A 255 7.10 -3.27 -14.02
C GLY A 255 7.46 -3.32 -15.50
N SER A 256 7.35 -4.49 -16.14
CA SER A 256 7.58 -4.61 -17.59
C SER A 256 6.57 -3.80 -18.39
N THR A 257 5.30 -3.78 -17.98
CA THR A 257 4.25 -2.99 -18.66
C THR A 257 4.57 -1.50 -18.65
N LEU A 258 5.01 -0.94 -17.51
CA LEU A 258 5.39 0.48 -17.42
C LEU A 258 6.58 0.83 -18.32
N MET A 259 7.61 -0.04 -18.35
CA MET A 259 8.79 0.18 -19.19
C MET A 259 8.49 0.02 -20.67
N LEU A 260 7.60 -0.91 -21.04
CA LEU A 260 7.20 -1.13 -22.42
C LEU A 260 6.45 0.08 -22.99
N VAL A 261 5.60 0.72 -22.18
CA VAL A 261 4.90 1.96 -22.55
C VAL A 261 5.89 3.10 -22.78
N LEU A 262 6.83 3.32 -21.85
CA LEU A 262 7.88 4.34 -21.97
C LEU A 262 8.76 4.12 -23.21
N TYR A 263 9.11 2.87 -23.49
CA TYR A 263 9.87 2.49 -24.68
C TYR A 263 9.11 2.84 -25.97
N PHE A 264 7.81 2.51 -26.05
CA PHE A 264 7.01 2.80 -27.24
C PHE A 264 6.72 4.29 -27.43
N THR A 265 6.60 5.09 -26.38
CA THR A 265 6.44 6.55 -26.51
C THR A 265 7.71 7.21 -27.02
N GLN A 266 8.90 6.75 -26.61
CA GLN A 266 10.17 7.26 -27.14
C GLN A 266 10.48 6.81 -28.56
N GLU A 267 10.16 5.55 -28.92
CA GLU A 267 10.40 5.07 -30.30
C GLU A 267 9.44 5.66 -31.33
N ARG A 268 8.25 6.11 -30.92
CA ARG A 268 7.22 6.60 -31.86
C ARG A 268 7.20 8.12 -32.06
N GLY A 269 7.91 8.90 -31.25
CA GLY A 269 7.94 10.36 -31.34
C GLY A 269 6.72 11.03 -30.73
#